data_AF-A0A1G9CN73-F1
#
_entry.id   AF-A0A1G9CN73-F1
#
_cell.length_a   1.000
_cell.length_b   1.000
_cell.length_c   1.000
_cell.angle_alpha   90.00
_cell.angle_beta   90.00
_cell.angle_gamma   90.00
#
_symmetry.space_group_name_H-M   'P 1'
#
loop_
_entity.id
_entity.type
_entity.pdbx_description
1 polymer ?
#
loop_
_entity_poly.entity_id
_entity_poly.type
_entity_poly.pdbx_seq_one_letter_code
_entity_poly.pdbx_strand_id
1 'polypeptide(L)'
;MNDSVALVFLHGWGGDSRLWEPLCTELRARTDLPLVTIDLPGFGDRADEPWPDDDTLLADIAGRLPGPCVLVGHSLGGMLALRLAERDRRLGQNVIRGLCTIGANATFVRRGDWPGMDPGVFEDFCRSFAADPAATQAQFCGLQARGDHTMRAVMKQLKQWAAPVSGSGWREALAALGRWDNRGLVAGAGNGGVPALYLFGDGDALVPAAAADEFRRLGAATGIIDGAGHVPQLSRPELVAEKLGTLLRECSEPASDAAPFDKRAVARSFGRAADSYDGAAHLQRAVCRQLLGGVETAFAPRRILDLGSGTGYGSELLRRRFPEAEIIALDLAEGMLGYARRERPVADHYIAADAEQLPLADGSVDLVFSSMALQWCYRLPMLFGELQRVLADHGRCLVATLGPGTLAELRCSWAQVDGAVHVNRFLPSRDWLGAASAAGLAGSLQAEERVLHFDTAMQLMRELKTIGAHNVNRAAGRGLTGRARLRALAEAYERWRTPAGLPASYELLYLDLEAGEGLNKTGAGCTAGARGVI
;
A
#
# COMPACT_ATOMS: atom_id res chain seq x y z
N MET A 1 -18.10 -16.84 2.99
CA MET A 1 -18.69 -15.55 3.39
C MET A 1 -17.97 -14.48 2.58
N ASN A 2 -18.69 -13.54 1.97
CA ASN A 2 -18.12 -12.60 1.00
C ASN A 2 -16.84 -11.93 1.52
N ASP A 3 -15.73 -12.06 0.78
CA ASP A 3 -14.45 -11.33 0.99
C ASP A 3 -14.58 -9.82 0.65
N SER A 4 -15.79 -9.24 0.77
CA SER A 4 -16.05 -7.84 0.43
C SER A 4 -15.50 -6.92 1.52
N VAL A 5 -14.67 -5.96 1.12
CA VAL A 5 -14.11 -4.94 2.02
C VAL A 5 -15.23 -4.11 2.64
N ALA A 6 -15.33 -4.05 3.96
CA ALA A 6 -16.32 -3.21 4.65
C ALA A 6 -15.81 -1.78 4.89
N LEU A 7 -16.72 -0.81 5.02
CA LEU A 7 -16.43 0.51 5.59
C LEU A 7 -16.81 0.51 7.07
N VAL A 8 -15.84 0.74 7.95
CA VAL A 8 -16.04 0.75 9.41
C VAL A 8 -15.86 2.15 9.95
N PHE A 9 -16.87 2.69 10.64
CA PHE A 9 -16.91 4.08 11.09
C PHE A 9 -16.73 4.21 12.60
N LEU A 10 -15.78 5.05 13.02
CA LEU A 10 -15.44 5.32 14.43
C LEU A 10 -15.67 6.79 14.77
N HIS A 11 -16.68 7.07 15.61
CA HIS A 11 -17.07 8.44 15.95
C HIS A 11 -16.04 9.19 16.83
N GLY A 12 -16.16 10.52 16.87
CA GLY A 12 -15.37 11.39 17.74
C GLY A 12 -15.89 11.45 19.18
N TRP A 13 -15.16 12.16 20.05
CA TRP A 13 -15.57 12.38 21.44
C TRP A 13 -16.95 13.05 21.52
N GLY A 14 -17.84 12.53 22.35
CA GLY A 14 -19.18 13.08 22.55
C GLY A 14 -20.19 12.85 21.42
N GLY A 15 -19.84 12.01 20.45
CA GLY A 15 -20.74 11.53 19.40
C GLY A 15 -21.12 10.06 19.57
N ASP A 16 -21.82 9.53 18.56
CA ASP A 16 -22.18 8.12 18.41
C ASP A 16 -22.45 7.81 16.93
N SER A 17 -22.90 6.59 16.63
CA SER A 17 -23.17 6.07 15.29
C SER A 17 -24.11 6.94 14.44
N ARG A 18 -25.01 7.72 15.05
CA ARG A 18 -25.96 8.59 14.32
C ARG A 18 -25.25 9.69 13.52
N LEU A 19 -24.05 10.09 13.94
CA LEU A 19 -23.23 11.08 13.24
C LEU A 19 -22.89 10.67 11.80
N TRP A 20 -22.89 9.38 11.52
CA TRP A 20 -22.53 8.82 10.22
C TRP A 20 -23.70 8.72 9.24
N GLU A 21 -24.96 8.81 9.70
CA GLU A 21 -26.11 8.51 8.85
C GLU A 21 -26.20 9.35 7.56
N PRO A 22 -25.91 10.68 7.56
CA PRO A 22 -25.87 11.46 6.33
C PRO A 22 -24.82 10.96 5.33
N LEU A 23 -23.61 10.64 5.81
CA LEU A 23 -22.56 10.07 4.96
C LEU A 23 -22.91 8.65 4.51
N CYS A 24 -23.45 7.81 5.38
CA CYS A 24 -23.88 6.46 5.03
C CYS A 24 -24.99 6.49 3.96
N THR A 25 -25.90 7.46 4.02
CA THR A 25 -26.92 7.67 2.98
C THR A 25 -26.27 7.97 1.63
N GLU A 26 -25.31 8.89 1.58
CA GLU A 26 -24.56 9.20 0.36
C GLU A 26 -23.75 8.00 -0.16
N LEU A 27 -23.16 7.21 0.73
CA LEU A 27 -22.35 6.05 0.35
C LEU A 27 -23.21 4.89 -0.17
N ARG A 28 -24.36 4.61 0.45
CA ARG A 28 -25.30 3.59 -0.05
C ARG A 28 -25.79 3.89 -1.47
N ALA A 29 -25.84 5.17 -1.87
CA ALA A 29 -26.17 5.57 -3.24
C ALA A 29 -25.00 5.36 -4.23
N ARG A 30 -23.77 5.14 -3.75
CA ARG A 30 -22.55 5.09 -4.56
C ARG A 30 -21.87 3.73 -4.56
N THR A 31 -22.14 2.88 -3.58
CA THR A 31 -21.46 1.60 -3.41
C THR A 31 -22.30 0.57 -2.65
N ASP A 32 -22.08 -0.70 -2.95
CA ASP A 32 -22.72 -1.85 -2.27
C ASP A 32 -21.88 -2.41 -1.11
N LEU A 33 -20.88 -1.66 -0.61
CA LEU A 33 -20.00 -2.15 0.44
C LEU A 33 -20.74 -2.19 1.79
N PRO A 34 -20.48 -3.19 2.65
CA PRO A 34 -21.02 -3.22 4.00
C PRO A 34 -20.59 -1.97 4.78
N LEU A 35 -21.55 -1.26 5.37
CA LEU A 35 -21.30 -0.10 6.22
C LEU A 35 -21.52 -0.51 7.68
N VAL A 36 -20.49 -0.38 8.51
CA VAL A 36 -20.51 -0.79 9.92
C VAL A 36 -20.12 0.38 10.79
N THR A 37 -21.00 0.82 11.68
CA THR A 37 -20.68 1.84 12.68
C THR A 37 -20.36 1.16 14.00
N ILE A 38 -19.36 1.65 14.72
CA ILE A 38 -18.99 1.14 16.04
C ILE A 38 -19.05 2.30 17.02
N ASP A 39 -19.91 2.15 18.03
CA ASP A 39 -19.88 3.03 19.21
C ASP A 39 -18.69 2.68 20.09
N LEU A 40 -18.02 3.70 20.62
CA LEU A 40 -16.91 3.57 21.54
C LEU A 40 -17.43 3.35 22.97
N PRO A 41 -16.67 2.66 23.85
CA PRO A 41 -17.07 2.51 25.26
C PRO A 41 -17.40 3.87 25.91
N GLY A 42 -18.51 3.96 26.63
CA GLY A 42 -18.99 5.19 27.26
C GLY A 42 -19.88 6.07 26.37
N PHE A 43 -20.17 5.65 25.13
CA PHE A 43 -21.00 6.39 24.17
C PHE A 43 -22.03 5.49 23.49
N GLY A 44 -23.11 6.12 23.00
CA GLY A 44 -24.15 5.45 22.20
C GLY A 44 -24.68 4.17 22.84
N ASP A 45 -24.72 3.08 22.08
CA ASP A 45 -25.18 1.76 22.55
C ASP A 45 -24.26 1.14 23.61
N ARG A 46 -23.07 1.71 23.83
CA ARG A 46 -22.07 1.28 24.82
C ARG A 46 -21.89 2.30 25.94
N ALA A 47 -22.89 3.14 26.20
CA ALA A 47 -22.84 4.21 27.20
C ALA A 47 -22.51 3.72 28.63
N ASP A 48 -22.88 2.47 28.96
CA ASP A 48 -22.64 1.87 30.27
C ASP A 48 -21.26 1.17 30.39
N GLU A 49 -20.53 1.04 29.28
CA GLU A 49 -19.20 0.43 29.29
C GLU A 49 -18.12 1.45 29.72
N PRO A 50 -17.22 1.10 30.65
CA PRO A 50 -16.14 1.99 31.04
C PRO A 50 -15.11 2.13 29.90
N TRP A 51 -14.46 3.28 29.81
CA TRP A 51 -13.34 3.47 28.88
C TRP A 51 -12.10 2.75 29.42
N PRO A 52 -11.56 1.74 28.73
CA PRO A 52 -10.45 0.95 29.23
C PRO A 52 -9.09 1.62 28.95
N ASP A 53 -8.00 0.96 29.35
CA ASP A 53 -6.66 1.34 28.90
C ASP A 53 -6.50 1.19 27.37
N ASP A 54 -5.45 1.82 26.82
CA ASP A 54 -5.25 1.92 25.37
C ASP A 54 -5.13 0.56 24.68
N ASP A 55 -4.44 -0.42 25.27
CA ASP A 55 -4.22 -1.72 24.65
C ASP A 55 -5.50 -2.56 24.65
N THR A 56 -6.24 -2.52 25.76
CA THR A 56 -7.55 -3.16 25.88
C THR A 56 -8.56 -2.53 24.92
N LEU A 57 -8.59 -1.20 24.80
CA LEU A 57 -9.46 -0.48 23.86
C LEU A 57 -9.19 -0.92 22.41
N LEU A 58 -7.92 -0.94 22.01
CA LEU A 58 -7.52 -1.33 20.66
C LEU A 58 -7.85 -2.80 20.37
N ALA A 59 -7.67 -3.69 21.35
CA ALA A 59 -8.01 -5.10 21.20
C ALA A 59 -9.53 -5.33 21.08
N ASP A 60 -10.34 -4.65 21.91
CA ASP A 60 -11.80 -4.72 21.84
C ASP A 60 -12.33 -4.27 20.48
N ILE A 61 -11.88 -3.13 19.98
CA ILE A 61 -12.36 -2.62 18.69
C ILE A 61 -11.86 -3.49 17.53
N ALA A 62 -10.59 -3.93 17.56
CA ALA A 62 -10.06 -4.85 16.54
C ALA A 62 -10.86 -6.17 16.47
N GLY A 63 -11.29 -6.70 17.62
CA GLY A 63 -12.13 -7.90 17.69
C GLY A 63 -13.55 -7.74 17.13
N ARG A 64 -13.98 -6.49 16.87
CA ARG A 64 -15.30 -6.16 16.30
C ARG A 64 -15.24 -5.85 14.80
N LEU A 65 -14.05 -5.85 14.19
CA LEU A 65 -13.91 -5.59 12.76
C LEU A 65 -14.42 -6.81 11.94
N PRO A 66 -15.25 -6.61 10.90
CA PRO A 66 -15.96 -7.68 10.20
C PRO A 66 -15.10 -8.49 9.19
N GLY A 67 -13.77 -8.34 9.18
CA GLY A 67 -12.87 -8.84 8.13
C GLY A 67 -12.18 -7.68 7.40
N PRO A 68 -11.70 -7.88 6.15
CA PRO A 68 -11.06 -6.82 5.38
C PRO A 68 -11.89 -5.53 5.40
N CYS A 69 -11.33 -4.42 5.86
CA CYS A 69 -12.10 -3.17 6.00
C CYS A 69 -11.27 -1.91 5.74
N VAL A 70 -11.94 -0.82 5.42
CA VAL A 70 -11.39 0.53 5.45
C VAL A 70 -11.95 1.22 6.68
N LEU A 71 -11.07 1.70 7.56
CA LEU A 71 -11.47 2.47 8.72
C LEU A 71 -11.74 3.92 8.34
N VAL A 72 -12.87 4.47 8.79
CA VAL A 72 -13.22 5.88 8.65
C VAL A 72 -13.43 6.45 10.06
N GLY A 73 -12.51 7.29 10.51
CA GLY A 73 -12.53 7.81 11.88
C GLY A 73 -12.70 9.33 11.93
N HIS A 74 -13.61 9.82 12.77
CA HIS A 74 -13.79 11.25 13.02
C HIS A 74 -13.08 11.66 14.31
N SER A 75 -12.28 12.73 14.28
CA SER A 75 -11.66 13.33 15.48
C SER A 75 -10.93 12.28 16.35
N LEU A 76 -11.38 12.05 17.60
CA LEU A 76 -10.89 10.96 18.47
C LEU A 76 -10.89 9.59 17.77
N GLY A 77 -11.97 9.24 17.06
CA GLY A 77 -12.07 8.00 16.30
C GLY A 77 -11.07 7.93 15.15
N GLY A 78 -10.68 9.07 14.56
CA GLY A 78 -9.61 9.15 13.57
C GLY A 78 -8.22 8.89 14.18
N MET A 79 -7.97 9.43 15.38
CA MET A 79 -6.74 9.13 16.14
C MET A 79 -6.68 7.66 16.56
N LEU A 80 -7.82 7.07 16.88
CA LEU A 80 -7.93 5.66 17.21
C LEU A 80 -7.73 4.76 15.98
N ALA A 81 -8.31 5.13 14.84
CA ALA A 81 -8.14 4.40 13.58
C ALA A 81 -6.67 4.32 13.13
N LEU A 82 -5.89 5.39 13.33
CA LEU A 82 -4.43 5.38 13.12
C LEU A 82 -3.74 4.31 13.99
N ARG A 83 -4.08 4.23 15.27
CA ARG A 83 -3.51 3.27 16.22
C ARG A 83 -3.93 1.84 15.90
N LEU A 84 -5.17 1.63 15.47
CA LEU A 84 -5.68 0.33 15.02
C LEU A 84 -4.95 -0.16 13.76
N ALA A 85 -4.75 0.71 12.77
CA ALA A 85 -4.01 0.37 11.56
C ALA A 85 -2.56 -0.03 11.86
N GLU A 86 -1.88 0.68 12.77
CA GLU A 86 -0.53 0.30 13.21
C GLU A 86 -0.53 -1.03 13.96
N ARG A 87 -1.52 -1.27 14.84
CA ARG A 87 -1.64 -2.53 15.57
C ARG A 87 -1.85 -3.71 14.62
N ASP A 88 -2.79 -3.59 13.68
CA ASP A 88 -3.07 -4.60 12.65
C ASP A 88 -1.82 -4.93 11.83
N ARG A 89 -1.07 -3.90 11.42
CA ARG A 89 0.21 -4.03 10.71
C ARG A 89 1.26 -4.77 11.56
N ARG A 90 1.47 -4.33 12.81
CA ARG A 90 2.47 -4.93 13.73
C ARG A 90 2.17 -6.39 14.04
N LEU A 91 0.88 -6.75 14.12
CA LEU A 91 0.44 -8.13 14.37
C LEU A 91 0.32 -8.97 13.09
N GLY A 92 0.55 -8.40 11.90
CA GLY A 92 0.45 -9.10 10.62
C GLY A 92 -0.97 -9.59 10.28
N GLN A 93 -2.01 -8.97 10.88
CA GLN A 93 -3.40 -9.41 10.76
C GLN A 93 -4.01 -9.04 9.39
N ASN A 94 -3.60 -7.92 8.79
CA ASN A 94 -4.02 -7.45 7.48
C ASN A 94 -5.54 -7.29 7.31
N VAL A 95 -6.25 -7.04 8.41
CA VAL A 95 -7.69 -6.78 8.42
C VAL A 95 -7.96 -5.38 7.88
N ILE A 96 -7.11 -4.41 8.20
CA ILE A 96 -7.30 -3.03 7.77
C ILE A 96 -6.62 -2.84 6.41
N ARG A 97 -7.39 -2.46 5.39
CA ARG A 97 -6.98 -2.28 4.00
C ARG A 97 -6.85 -0.84 3.58
N GLY A 98 -7.39 0.09 4.37
CA GLY A 98 -7.29 1.52 4.15
C GLY A 98 -7.72 2.32 5.37
N LEU A 99 -7.39 3.60 5.36
CA LEU A 99 -7.69 4.54 6.44
C LEU A 99 -8.19 5.87 5.89
N CYS A 100 -9.30 6.38 6.40
CA CYS A 100 -9.73 7.75 6.21
C CYS A 100 -9.92 8.41 7.57
N THR A 101 -9.29 9.55 7.81
CA THR A 101 -9.62 10.37 8.99
C THR A 101 -10.36 11.63 8.57
N ILE A 102 -11.22 12.13 9.45
CA ILE A 102 -12.03 13.33 9.24
C ILE A 102 -11.92 14.22 10.47
N GLY A 103 -11.45 15.45 10.30
CA GLY A 103 -11.29 16.40 11.42
C GLY A 103 -10.41 15.84 12.54
N ALA A 104 -9.43 15.01 12.21
CA ALA A 104 -8.53 14.36 13.18
C ALA A 104 -7.10 14.85 12.98
N ASN A 105 -6.41 15.10 14.08
CA ASN A 105 -5.02 15.52 14.08
C ASN A 105 -4.12 14.38 14.60
N ALA A 106 -2.83 14.40 14.30
CA ALA A 106 -1.86 13.45 14.86
C ALA A 106 -1.66 13.68 16.37
N THR A 107 -1.77 14.94 16.81
CA THR A 107 -1.85 15.34 18.22
C THR A 107 -2.97 16.34 18.34
N PHE A 108 -4.00 16.07 19.15
CA PHE A 108 -5.12 17.01 19.27
C PHE A 108 -4.68 18.32 19.93
N VAL A 109 -3.94 18.23 21.04
CA VAL A 109 -3.32 19.36 21.72
C VAL A 109 -1.98 19.69 21.05
N ARG A 110 -1.68 20.98 20.90
CA ARG A 110 -0.44 21.50 20.30
C ARG A 110 0.79 20.95 21.01
N ARG A 111 1.78 20.45 20.25
CA ARG A 111 3.05 19.91 20.78
C ARG A 111 4.24 20.42 19.96
N GLY A 112 5.08 21.25 20.58
CA GLY A 112 6.16 21.94 19.86
C GLY A 112 5.59 22.76 18.70
N ASP A 113 6.17 22.61 17.52
CA ASP A 113 5.73 23.30 16.29
C ASP A 113 4.54 22.61 15.60
N TRP A 114 4.10 21.44 16.07
CA TRP A 114 2.96 20.74 15.48
C TRP A 114 1.65 21.47 15.84
N PRO A 115 0.86 21.93 14.86
CA PRO A 115 -0.36 22.69 15.11
C PRO A 115 -1.42 21.81 15.76
N GLY A 116 -2.13 22.38 16.72
CA GLY A 116 -3.20 21.71 17.47
C GLY A 116 -3.92 22.69 18.38
N MET A 117 -4.88 22.18 19.15
CA MET A 117 -5.60 22.96 20.15
C MET A 117 -4.63 23.54 21.18
N ASP A 118 -4.88 24.77 21.61
CA ASP A 118 -4.10 25.39 22.67
C ASP A 118 -4.19 24.57 23.97
N PRO A 119 -3.06 24.24 24.63
CA PRO A 119 -3.08 23.45 25.85
C PRO A 119 -3.94 24.06 26.96
N GLY A 120 -3.90 25.39 27.14
CA GLY A 120 -4.69 26.08 28.15
C GLY A 120 -6.19 25.99 27.87
N VAL A 121 -6.58 26.19 26.61
CA VAL A 121 -7.98 26.04 26.16
C VAL A 121 -8.48 24.60 26.37
N PHE A 122 -7.65 23.60 26.08
CA PHE A 122 -7.99 22.20 26.29
C PHE A 122 -8.15 21.86 27.77
N GLU A 123 -7.24 22.33 28.62
CA GLU A 123 -7.32 22.13 30.07
C GLU A 123 -8.53 22.83 30.69
N ASP A 124 -8.85 24.04 30.24
CA ASP A 124 -10.08 24.74 30.64
C ASP A 124 -11.32 23.94 30.25
N PHE A 125 -11.36 23.41 29.04
CA PHE A 125 -12.47 22.56 28.59
C PHE A 125 -12.61 21.30 29.47
N CYS A 126 -11.51 20.63 29.82
CA CYS A 126 -11.50 19.50 30.74
C CYS A 126 -12.03 19.87 32.14
N ARG A 127 -11.62 21.03 32.68
CA ARG A 127 -12.12 21.54 33.97
C ARG A 127 -13.61 21.86 33.92
N SER A 128 -14.07 22.54 32.87
CA SER A 128 -15.48 22.84 32.65
C SER A 128 -16.31 21.57 32.54
N PHE A 129 -15.84 20.57 31.80
CA PHE A 129 -16.53 19.30 31.66
C PHE A 129 -16.63 18.54 32.99
N ALA A 130 -15.58 18.58 33.83
CA ALA A 130 -15.62 17.97 35.16
C ALA A 130 -16.60 18.66 36.12
N ALA A 131 -16.80 19.98 35.97
CA ALA A 131 -17.69 20.78 36.80
C ALA A 131 -19.15 20.72 36.36
N ASP A 132 -19.43 20.85 35.05
CA ASP A 132 -20.77 20.79 34.47
C ASP A 132 -20.72 20.11 33.08
N PRO A 133 -20.86 18.76 33.05
CA PRO A 133 -20.80 18.01 31.81
C PRO A 133 -21.89 18.40 30.80
N ALA A 134 -23.10 18.67 31.27
CA ALA A 134 -24.25 18.98 30.41
C ALA A 134 -24.09 20.35 29.72
N ALA A 135 -23.71 21.38 30.47
CA ALA A 135 -23.44 22.69 29.89
C ALA A 135 -22.24 22.64 28.93
N THR A 136 -21.18 21.91 29.29
CA THR A 136 -19.98 21.78 28.45
C THR A 136 -20.28 21.02 27.16
N GLN A 137 -21.09 19.97 27.19
CA GLN A 137 -21.56 19.26 25.99
C GLN A 137 -22.35 20.19 25.05
N ALA A 138 -23.24 21.03 25.60
CA ALA A 138 -24.01 21.99 24.81
C ALA A 138 -23.11 23.05 24.14
N GLN A 139 -22.04 23.49 24.82
CA GLN A 139 -21.02 24.36 24.25
C GLN A 139 -20.21 23.64 23.17
N PHE A 140 -19.84 22.39 23.40
CA PHE A 140 -19.11 21.56 22.44
C PHE A 140 -19.87 21.37 21.12
N CYS A 141 -21.19 21.20 21.16
CA CYS A 141 -22.02 21.18 19.94
C CYS A 141 -21.87 22.47 19.12
N GLY A 142 -21.72 23.63 19.78
CA GLY A 142 -21.47 24.91 19.13
C GLY A 142 -20.05 25.02 18.56
N LEU A 143 -19.05 24.46 19.24
CA LEU A 143 -17.67 24.43 18.76
C LEU A 143 -17.53 23.55 17.51
N GLN A 144 -18.15 22.37 17.49
CA GLN A 144 -18.10 21.47 16.32
C GLN A 144 -18.70 22.10 15.06
N ALA A 145 -19.74 22.92 15.21
CA ALA A 145 -20.41 23.60 14.11
C ALA A 145 -19.72 24.90 13.67
N ARG A 146 -18.83 25.46 14.49
CA ARG A 146 -18.20 26.76 14.23
C ARG A 146 -17.37 26.68 12.96
N GLY A 147 -17.50 27.72 12.13
CA GLY A 147 -16.81 27.86 10.85
C GLY A 147 -17.49 27.12 9.68
N ASP A 148 -18.50 26.29 9.94
CA ASP A 148 -19.29 25.65 8.90
C ASP A 148 -20.25 26.65 8.23
N HIS A 149 -20.38 26.60 6.90
CA HIS A 149 -21.34 27.45 6.16
C HIS A 149 -22.80 27.21 6.58
N THR A 150 -23.10 26.01 7.09
CA THR A 150 -24.41 25.61 7.61
C THR A 150 -24.44 25.52 9.14
N MET A 151 -23.54 26.24 9.83
CA MET A 151 -23.33 26.20 11.29
C MET A 151 -24.62 26.12 12.13
N ARG A 152 -25.65 26.92 11.82
CA ARG A 152 -26.92 26.93 12.60
C ARG A 152 -27.66 25.59 12.51
N ALA A 153 -27.71 24.98 11.32
CA ALA A 153 -28.37 23.70 11.10
C ALA A 153 -27.58 22.57 11.78
N VAL A 154 -26.26 22.55 11.59
CA VAL A 154 -25.34 21.59 12.22
C VAL A 154 -25.45 21.64 13.74
N MET A 155 -25.34 22.84 14.34
CA MET A 155 -25.45 23.02 15.79
C MET A 155 -26.80 22.53 16.32
N LYS A 156 -27.90 22.84 15.61
CA LYS A 156 -29.25 22.39 16.00
C LYS A 156 -29.33 20.86 16.00
N GLN A 157 -28.81 20.23 14.94
CA GLN A 157 -28.81 18.77 14.82
C GLN A 157 -27.98 18.11 15.92
N LEU A 158 -26.76 18.59 16.17
CA LEU A 158 -25.88 18.06 17.22
C LEU A 158 -26.52 18.17 18.61
N LYS A 159 -27.16 19.31 18.93
CA LYS A 159 -27.89 19.48 20.19
C LYS A 159 -29.10 18.56 20.32
N GLN A 160 -29.78 18.27 19.21
CA GLN A 160 -30.90 17.33 19.21
C GLN A 160 -30.45 15.88 19.45
N TRP A 161 -29.24 15.53 19.01
CA TRP A 161 -28.66 14.21 19.20
C TRP A 161 -27.84 14.06 20.49
N ALA A 162 -27.53 15.16 21.18
CA ALA A 162 -26.76 15.13 22.41
C ALA A 162 -27.38 14.17 23.44
N ALA A 163 -26.70 13.05 23.69
CA ALA A 163 -27.09 12.08 24.70
C ALA A 163 -26.69 12.58 26.10
N PRO A 164 -27.42 12.23 27.16
CA PRO A 164 -27.00 12.54 28.52
C PRO A 164 -25.59 12.00 28.80
N VAL A 165 -24.73 12.81 29.40
CA VAL A 165 -23.41 12.36 29.84
C VAL A 165 -23.60 11.37 30.99
N SER A 166 -23.12 10.14 30.81
CA SER A 166 -23.18 9.07 31.81
C SER A 166 -21.81 8.41 32.00
N GLY A 167 -21.60 7.90 33.21
CA GLY A 167 -20.38 7.17 33.56
C GLY A 167 -19.12 8.01 33.51
N SER A 168 -17.97 7.34 33.61
CA SER A 168 -16.65 7.97 33.58
C SER A 168 -16.09 8.09 32.16
N GLY A 169 -16.58 7.27 31.22
CA GLY A 169 -15.99 7.05 29.90
C GLY A 169 -15.77 8.32 29.09
N TRP A 170 -16.66 9.31 29.21
CA TRP A 170 -16.49 10.62 28.59
C TRP A 170 -15.21 11.32 29.03
N ARG A 171 -14.91 11.30 30.33
CA ARG A 171 -13.73 11.95 30.89
C ARG A 171 -12.45 11.21 30.52
N GLU A 172 -12.45 9.88 30.57
CA GLU A 172 -11.31 9.07 30.16
C GLU A 172 -11.00 9.19 28.66
N ALA A 173 -12.02 9.20 27.81
CA ALA A 173 -11.90 9.43 26.38
C ALA A 173 -11.34 10.83 26.07
N LEU A 174 -11.79 11.86 26.78
CA LEU A 174 -11.25 13.21 26.66
C LEU A 174 -9.78 13.26 27.09
N ALA A 175 -9.43 12.59 28.19
CA ALA A 175 -8.04 12.45 28.62
C ALA A 175 -7.19 11.68 27.58
N ALA A 176 -7.78 10.72 26.86
CA ALA A 176 -7.13 9.99 25.78
C ALA A 176 -6.79 10.90 24.60
N LEU A 177 -7.76 11.71 24.19
CA LEU A 177 -7.60 12.71 23.15
C LEU A 177 -6.43 13.66 23.44
N GLY A 178 -6.30 14.13 24.68
CA GLY A 178 -5.23 15.05 25.08
C GLY A 178 -3.84 14.40 25.16
N ARG A 179 -3.75 13.14 25.58
CA ARG A 179 -2.47 12.45 25.80
C ARG A 179 -1.87 11.84 24.54
N TRP A 180 -2.70 11.41 23.59
CA TRP A 180 -2.22 10.65 22.43
C TRP A 180 -1.33 11.48 21.49
N ASP A 181 -0.21 10.87 21.11
CA ASP A 181 0.70 11.35 20.08
C ASP A 181 0.81 10.30 18.97
N ASN A 182 0.26 10.63 17.81
CA ASN A 182 0.22 9.76 16.64
C ASN A 182 1.14 10.28 15.52
N ARG A 183 2.04 11.24 15.76
CA ARG A 183 2.89 11.80 14.69
C ARG A 183 3.72 10.73 13.99
N GLY A 184 4.22 9.75 14.76
CA GLY A 184 4.93 8.58 14.21
C GLY A 184 4.05 7.54 13.51
N LEU A 185 2.72 7.67 13.59
CA LEU A 185 1.74 6.74 13.01
C LEU A 185 1.11 7.27 11.71
N VAL A 186 1.34 8.54 11.37
CA VAL A 186 0.80 9.14 10.15
C VAL A 186 1.37 8.39 8.95
N ALA A 187 0.50 7.66 8.25
CA ALA A 187 0.86 6.95 7.03
C ALA A 187 1.08 7.96 5.89
N GLY A 188 2.34 8.08 5.48
CA GLY A 188 2.78 8.84 4.31
C GLY A 188 3.20 7.94 3.15
N ALA A 189 3.38 8.54 1.97
CA ALA A 189 3.96 7.89 0.80
C ALA A 189 5.40 7.42 1.10
N GLY A 190 5.55 6.14 1.46
CA GLY A 190 6.84 5.52 1.74
C GLY A 190 6.91 4.67 3.02
N ASN A 191 5.92 4.72 3.92
CA ASN A 191 6.04 4.08 5.24
C ASN A 191 5.45 2.65 5.34
N GLY A 192 5.30 1.92 4.22
CA GLY A 192 4.76 0.55 4.22
C GLY A 192 3.33 0.39 4.78
N GLY A 193 2.60 1.49 4.97
CA GLY A 193 1.25 1.52 5.53
C GLY A 193 0.14 1.22 4.52
N VAL A 194 -1.09 1.12 5.00
CA VAL A 194 -2.29 1.04 4.15
C VAL A 194 -2.52 2.37 3.42
N PRO A 195 -3.19 2.38 2.24
CA PRO A 195 -3.69 3.61 1.64
C PRO A 195 -4.44 4.44 2.68
N ALA A 196 -4.08 5.74 2.79
CA ALA A 196 -4.62 6.60 3.82
C ALA A 196 -4.97 8.00 3.28
N LEU A 197 -6.11 8.54 3.70
CA LEU A 197 -6.60 9.86 3.36
C LEU A 197 -6.97 10.65 4.62
N TYR A 198 -6.45 11.86 4.77
CA TYR A 198 -6.70 12.72 5.93
C TYR A 198 -7.50 13.96 5.53
N LEU A 199 -8.76 14.03 5.96
CA LEU A 199 -9.70 15.08 5.59
C LEU A 199 -9.83 16.12 6.70
N PHE A 200 -9.79 17.40 6.32
CA PHE A 200 -9.93 18.55 7.21
C PHE A 200 -11.01 19.49 6.70
N GLY A 201 -11.78 20.11 7.60
CA GLY A 201 -12.61 21.27 7.28
C GLY A 201 -11.75 22.53 7.22
N ASP A 202 -11.99 23.41 6.25
CA ASP A 202 -11.30 24.69 6.14
C ASP A 202 -11.63 25.66 7.28
N GLY A 203 -12.86 25.57 7.81
CA GLY A 203 -13.38 26.33 8.93
C GLY A 203 -13.35 25.61 10.28
N ASP A 204 -12.71 24.45 10.38
CA ASP A 204 -12.70 23.65 11.61
C ASP A 204 -12.06 24.42 12.79
N ALA A 205 -12.87 24.68 13.82
CA ALA A 205 -12.47 25.42 15.01
C ALA A 205 -11.75 24.58 16.08
N LEU A 206 -11.77 23.25 15.95
CA LEU A 206 -11.16 22.31 16.89
C LEU A 206 -9.83 21.77 16.36
N VAL A 207 -9.77 21.47 15.06
CA VAL A 207 -8.55 21.02 14.39
C VAL A 207 -8.18 22.01 13.29
N PRO A 208 -7.10 22.78 13.44
CA PRO A 208 -6.74 23.80 12.46
C PRO A 208 -6.37 23.15 11.12
N ALA A 209 -6.86 23.73 10.00
CA ALA A 209 -6.54 23.27 8.66
C ALA A 209 -5.01 23.25 8.37
N ALA A 210 -4.22 24.06 9.07
CA ALA A 210 -2.75 24.03 9.02
C ALA A 210 -2.15 22.67 9.40
N ALA A 211 -2.86 21.83 10.15
CA ALA A 211 -2.44 20.44 10.40
C ALA A 211 -2.31 19.65 9.09
N ALA A 212 -3.15 19.93 8.07
CA ALA A 212 -3.04 19.28 6.77
C ALA A 212 -1.66 19.48 6.13
N ASP A 213 -1.01 20.63 6.35
CA ASP A 213 0.32 20.89 5.80
C ASP A 213 1.38 20.02 6.46
N GLU A 214 1.29 19.77 7.77
CA GLU A 214 2.20 18.84 8.44
C GLU A 214 2.01 17.39 7.95
N PHE A 215 0.77 16.95 7.77
CA PHE A 215 0.49 15.64 7.18
C PHE A 215 1.08 15.54 5.76
N ARG A 216 0.95 16.59 4.93
CA ARG A 216 1.57 16.63 3.59
C ARG A 216 3.09 16.58 3.65
N ARG A 217 3.73 17.24 4.63
CA ARG A 217 5.20 17.16 4.82
C ARG A 217 5.66 15.74 5.12
N LEU A 218 4.83 14.95 5.78
CA LEU A 218 5.06 13.52 6.01
C LEU A 218 4.73 12.65 4.77
N GLY A 219 4.34 13.26 3.65
CA GLY A 219 3.96 12.55 2.42
C GLY A 219 2.56 11.95 2.45
N ALA A 220 1.71 12.33 3.40
CA ALA A 220 0.34 11.81 3.51
C ALA A 220 -0.61 12.48 2.50
N ALA A 221 -1.55 11.69 1.95
CA ALA A 221 -2.62 12.23 1.12
C ALA A 221 -3.64 12.97 1.98
N THR A 222 -3.88 14.25 1.68
CA THR A 222 -4.77 15.10 2.47
C THR A 222 -5.83 15.73 1.59
N GLY A 223 -7.00 16.03 2.17
CA GLY A 223 -8.08 16.74 1.50
C GLY A 223 -8.68 17.82 2.39
N ILE A 224 -8.97 18.97 1.81
CA ILE A 224 -9.77 20.02 2.46
C ILE A 224 -11.21 19.91 1.97
N ILE A 225 -12.18 19.99 2.88
CA ILE A 225 -13.61 20.12 2.61
C ILE A 225 -13.96 21.60 2.76
N ASP A 226 -14.31 22.22 1.64
CA ASP A 226 -14.63 23.65 1.56
C ASP A 226 -15.92 24.00 2.30
N GLY A 227 -15.90 25.08 3.06
CA GLY A 227 -17.02 25.60 3.82
C GLY A 227 -17.51 24.68 4.94
N ALA A 228 -16.63 23.84 5.49
CA ALA A 228 -16.96 22.86 6.51
C ALA A 228 -16.26 23.12 7.84
N GLY A 229 -16.99 22.92 8.93
CA GLY A 229 -16.46 22.90 10.29
C GLY A 229 -15.88 21.53 10.66
N HIS A 230 -16.05 21.13 11.92
CA HIS A 230 -15.44 19.91 12.46
C HIS A 230 -16.13 18.60 12.00
N VAL A 231 -17.38 18.67 11.53
CA VAL A 231 -18.22 17.50 11.23
C VAL A 231 -18.67 17.47 9.76
N PRO A 232 -17.76 17.49 8.77
CA PRO A 232 -18.12 17.50 7.35
C PRO A 232 -18.88 16.25 6.91
N GLN A 233 -18.75 15.12 7.63
CA GLN A 233 -19.57 13.92 7.40
C GLN A 233 -21.07 14.14 7.65
N LEU A 234 -21.42 15.19 8.42
CA LEU A 234 -22.80 15.62 8.67
C LEU A 234 -23.21 16.78 7.75
N SER A 235 -22.36 17.80 7.59
CA SER A 235 -22.72 19.03 6.85
C SER A 235 -22.46 18.98 5.34
N ARG A 236 -21.48 18.19 4.92
CA ARG A 236 -21.01 18.01 3.53
C ARG A 236 -20.80 16.53 3.17
N PRO A 237 -21.75 15.62 3.48
CA PRO A 237 -21.58 14.20 3.27
C PRO A 237 -21.24 13.84 1.82
N GLU A 238 -21.74 14.62 0.85
CA GLU A 238 -21.48 14.46 -0.58
C GLU A 238 -20.00 14.64 -0.95
N LEU A 239 -19.34 15.66 -0.37
CA LEU A 239 -17.93 15.95 -0.62
C LEU A 239 -17.02 14.93 0.08
N VAL A 240 -17.42 14.51 1.28
CA VAL A 240 -16.70 13.45 2.00
C VAL A 240 -16.82 12.12 1.25
N ALA A 241 -18.02 11.76 0.78
CA ALA A 241 -18.24 10.54 0.01
C ALA A 241 -17.45 10.52 -1.32
N GLU A 242 -17.36 11.66 -2.02
CA GLU A 242 -16.55 11.78 -3.23
C GLU A 242 -15.06 11.48 -2.97
N LYS A 243 -14.49 12.11 -1.93
CA LYS A 243 -13.10 11.90 -1.55
C LYS A 243 -12.86 10.47 -1.06
N LEU A 244 -13.75 9.93 -0.23
CA LEU A 244 -13.68 8.55 0.22
C LEU A 244 -13.76 7.57 -0.95
N GLY A 245 -14.57 7.85 -1.97
CA GLY A 245 -14.62 7.05 -3.20
C GLY A 245 -13.28 6.96 -3.93
N THR A 246 -12.42 7.97 -3.82
CA THR A 246 -11.06 7.95 -4.39
C THR A 246 -10.16 7.00 -3.63
N LEU A 247 -10.15 7.09 -2.29
CA LEU A 247 -9.44 6.14 -1.44
C LEU A 247 -9.95 4.71 -1.67
N LEU A 248 -11.28 4.52 -1.76
CA LEU A 248 -11.86 3.21 -1.99
C LEU A 248 -11.38 2.60 -3.31
N ARG A 249 -11.20 3.36 -4.38
CA ARG A 249 -10.59 2.82 -5.60
C ARG A 249 -9.16 2.35 -5.37
N GLU A 250 -8.38 3.05 -4.56
CA GLU A 250 -7.01 2.63 -4.19
C GLU A 250 -6.99 1.38 -3.30
N CYS A 251 -7.99 1.23 -2.41
CA CYS A 251 -8.14 0.08 -1.50
C CYS A 251 -8.81 -1.14 -2.15
N SER A 252 -9.75 -0.90 -3.05
CA SER A 252 -10.54 -1.88 -3.79
C SER A 252 -9.92 -2.26 -5.12
N GLU A 253 -8.82 -1.63 -5.51
CA GLU A 253 -7.91 -2.26 -6.45
C GLU A 253 -7.33 -3.49 -5.75
N PRO A 254 -7.75 -4.74 -6.12
CA PRO A 254 -6.80 -5.83 -6.00
C PRO A 254 -5.51 -5.40 -6.70
N ALA A 255 -4.39 -6.08 -6.44
CA ALA A 255 -3.40 -6.19 -7.49
C ALA A 255 -4.18 -6.66 -8.74
N SER A 256 -4.55 -5.72 -9.62
CA SER A 256 -5.66 -5.96 -10.54
C SER A 256 -5.26 -7.07 -11.49
N ASP A 257 -6.20 -7.96 -11.81
CA ASP A 257 -6.01 -8.97 -12.87
C ASP A 257 -5.65 -8.33 -14.23
N ALA A 258 -5.79 -7.00 -14.39
CA ALA A 258 -5.17 -6.24 -15.45
C ALA A 258 -3.88 -5.56 -14.98
N ALA A 259 -2.75 -5.91 -15.60
CA ALA A 259 -1.50 -5.20 -15.42
C ALA A 259 -1.67 -3.69 -15.71
N PRO A 260 -1.09 -2.78 -14.89
CA PRO A 260 -1.24 -1.33 -15.04
C PRO A 260 -0.61 -0.76 -16.33
N PHE A 261 0.04 -1.62 -17.12
CA PHE A 261 0.69 -1.32 -18.38
C PHE A 261 0.47 -2.43 -19.41
N ASP A 262 0.72 -2.11 -20.67
CA ASP A 262 0.82 -3.10 -21.74
C ASP A 262 2.17 -3.83 -21.62
N LYS A 263 2.16 -5.13 -21.31
CA LYS A 263 3.37 -5.97 -21.26
C LYS A 263 4.17 -5.92 -22.57
N ARG A 264 3.52 -5.70 -23.73
CA ARG A 264 4.24 -5.49 -25.00
C ARG A 264 5.03 -4.18 -25.01
N ALA A 265 4.57 -3.15 -24.32
CA ALA A 265 5.30 -1.89 -24.16
C ALA A 265 6.55 -2.08 -23.28
N VAL A 266 6.42 -2.85 -22.19
CA VAL A 266 7.56 -3.29 -21.36
C VAL A 266 8.58 -4.03 -22.23
N ALA A 267 8.14 -5.07 -22.95
CA ALA A 267 9.00 -5.86 -23.83
C ALA A 267 9.75 -5.02 -24.87
N ARG A 268 9.05 -4.07 -25.53
CA ARG A 268 9.67 -3.13 -26.47
C ARG A 268 10.66 -2.19 -25.79
N SER A 269 10.39 -1.74 -24.57
CA SER A 269 11.27 -0.84 -23.82
C SER A 269 12.60 -1.53 -23.52
N PHE A 270 12.55 -2.72 -22.92
CA PHE A 270 13.73 -3.51 -22.62
C PHE A 270 14.44 -3.99 -23.89
N GLY A 271 13.71 -4.45 -24.91
CA GLY A 271 14.30 -4.87 -26.18
C GLY A 271 15.12 -3.77 -26.86
N ARG A 272 14.69 -2.50 -26.80
CA ARG A 272 15.48 -1.35 -27.31
C ARG A 272 16.68 -0.98 -26.45
N ALA A 273 16.64 -1.33 -25.16
CA ALA A 273 17.70 -1.04 -24.21
C ALA A 273 18.81 -2.11 -24.22
N ALA A 274 18.60 -3.26 -24.88
CA ALA A 274 19.46 -4.44 -24.76
C ALA A 274 20.97 -4.13 -24.91
N ASP A 275 21.37 -3.40 -25.96
CA ASP A 275 22.78 -3.08 -26.22
C ASP A 275 23.39 -2.07 -25.22
N SER A 276 22.57 -1.27 -24.52
CA SER A 276 23.02 -0.30 -23.51
C SER A 276 22.80 -0.74 -22.06
N TYR A 277 21.96 -1.76 -21.85
CA TYR A 277 21.46 -2.19 -20.55
C TYR A 277 22.59 -2.51 -19.58
N ASP A 278 23.53 -3.33 -20.05
CA ASP A 278 24.66 -3.84 -19.30
C ASP A 278 25.61 -2.75 -18.77
N GLY A 279 25.65 -1.59 -19.42
CA GLY A 279 26.46 -0.44 -18.99
C GLY A 279 25.89 0.30 -17.78
N ALA A 280 24.60 0.14 -17.49
CA ALA A 280 23.90 0.82 -16.40
C ALA A 280 23.30 -0.14 -15.36
N ALA A 281 23.36 -1.45 -15.58
CA ALA A 281 22.73 -2.48 -14.74
C ALA A 281 23.53 -2.87 -13.48
N HIS A 282 24.16 -1.91 -12.78
CA HIS A 282 25.02 -2.19 -11.63
C HIS A 282 24.24 -2.83 -10.46
N LEU A 283 23.08 -2.28 -10.11
CA LEU A 283 22.22 -2.80 -9.05
C LEU A 283 21.75 -4.22 -9.39
N GLN A 284 21.25 -4.42 -10.61
CA GLN A 284 20.69 -5.69 -11.07
C GLN A 284 21.74 -6.80 -11.02
N ARG A 285 22.98 -6.51 -11.42
CA ARG A 285 24.09 -7.47 -11.33
C ARG A 285 24.44 -7.81 -9.88
N ALA A 286 24.44 -6.82 -8.98
CA ALA A 286 24.70 -7.06 -7.56
C ALA A 286 23.61 -7.93 -6.91
N VAL A 287 22.34 -7.62 -7.18
CA VAL A 287 21.17 -8.38 -6.71
C VAL A 287 21.20 -9.82 -7.26
N CYS A 288 21.51 -10.00 -8.54
CA CYS A 288 21.61 -11.30 -9.18
C CYS A 288 22.68 -12.20 -8.53
N ARG A 289 23.87 -11.65 -8.22
CA ARG A 289 24.92 -12.39 -7.50
C ARG A 289 24.50 -12.76 -6.08
N GLN A 290 23.87 -11.84 -5.36
CA GLN A 290 23.41 -12.09 -3.99
C GLN A 290 22.33 -13.17 -3.96
N LEU A 291 21.37 -13.13 -4.87
CA LEU A 291 20.31 -14.14 -4.98
C LEU A 291 20.92 -15.54 -5.21
N LEU A 292 21.88 -15.67 -6.13
CA LEU A 292 22.55 -16.95 -6.39
C LEU A 292 23.44 -17.40 -5.22
N GLY A 293 23.98 -16.45 -4.45
CA GLY A 293 24.79 -16.74 -3.26
C GLY A 293 24.01 -17.43 -2.13
N GLY A 294 22.68 -17.33 -2.11
CA GLY A 294 21.83 -18.01 -1.14
C GLY A 294 21.62 -19.50 -1.40
N VAL A 295 22.13 -20.04 -2.52
CA VAL A 295 21.91 -21.45 -2.90
C VAL A 295 22.94 -22.35 -2.25
N GLU A 296 22.44 -23.32 -1.47
CA GLU A 296 23.25 -24.33 -0.80
C GLU A 296 24.19 -25.05 -1.77
N THR A 297 25.40 -25.37 -1.30
CA THR A 297 26.43 -26.04 -2.10
C THR A 297 26.01 -27.41 -2.60
N ALA A 298 25.18 -28.13 -1.84
CA ALA A 298 24.73 -29.48 -2.15
C ALA A 298 23.58 -29.54 -3.17
N PHE A 299 22.90 -28.43 -3.45
CA PHE A 299 21.81 -28.40 -4.42
C PHE A 299 22.36 -28.56 -5.85
N ALA A 300 21.82 -29.52 -6.62
CA ALA A 300 22.31 -29.90 -7.94
C ALA A 300 21.14 -30.04 -8.95
N PRO A 301 20.57 -28.91 -9.42
CA PRO A 301 19.46 -28.94 -10.39
C PRO A 301 19.95 -29.49 -11.73
N ARG A 302 19.13 -30.30 -12.39
CA ARG A 302 19.39 -30.80 -13.74
C ARG A 302 18.87 -29.83 -14.79
N ARG A 303 17.75 -29.16 -14.51
CA ARG A 303 17.17 -28.13 -15.39
C ARG A 303 16.87 -26.85 -14.62
N ILE A 304 17.36 -25.74 -15.16
CA ILE A 304 17.20 -24.40 -14.60
C ILE A 304 16.44 -23.51 -15.59
N LEU A 305 15.43 -22.81 -15.10
CA LEU A 305 14.76 -21.73 -15.80
C LEU A 305 15.30 -20.38 -15.31
N ASP A 306 16.05 -19.67 -16.15
CA ASP A 306 16.41 -18.26 -15.94
C ASP A 306 15.23 -17.40 -16.45
N LEU A 307 14.30 -17.11 -15.53
CA LEU A 307 13.02 -16.46 -15.81
C LEU A 307 13.16 -14.93 -15.78
N GLY A 308 13.01 -14.30 -16.94
CA GLY A 308 13.38 -12.89 -17.14
C GLY A 308 14.88 -12.71 -17.31
N SER A 309 15.49 -13.59 -18.11
CA SER A 309 16.95 -13.71 -18.31
C SER A 309 17.66 -12.44 -18.81
N GLY A 310 16.92 -11.48 -19.38
CA GLY A 310 17.45 -10.22 -19.87
C GLY A 310 18.60 -10.43 -20.86
N THR A 311 19.71 -9.74 -20.63
CA THR A 311 20.92 -9.83 -21.45
C THR A 311 21.75 -11.10 -21.18
N GLY A 312 21.26 -12.06 -20.39
CA GLY A 312 21.91 -13.35 -20.11
C GLY A 312 22.94 -13.34 -18.97
N TYR A 313 23.01 -12.27 -18.17
CA TYR A 313 23.95 -12.19 -17.04
C TYR A 313 23.70 -13.27 -15.97
N GLY A 314 22.42 -13.52 -15.65
CA GLY A 314 22.02 -14.59 -14.72
C GLY A 314 22.43 -15.97 -15.24
N SER A 315 22.10 -16.25 -16.51
CA SER A 315 22.51 -17.47 -17.22
C SER A 315 24.03 -17.73 -17.16
N GLU A 316 24.90 -16.72 -17.28
CA GLU A 316 26.36 -16.90 -17.11
C GLU A 316 26.75 -17.33 -15.69
N LEU A 317 26.14 -16.72 -14.67
CA LEU A 317 26.39 -17.08 -13.28
C LEU A 317 25.89 -18.50 -12.98
N LEU A 318 24.70 -18.84 -13.49
CA LEU A 318 24.11 -20.17 -13.37
C LEU A 318 24.99 -21.22 -14.05
N ARG A 319 25.47 -20.99 -15.29
CA ARG A 319 26.37 -21.93 -15.99
C ARG A 319 27.68 -22.15 -15.22
N ARG A 320 28.24 -21.11 -14.60
CA ARG A 320 29.45 -21.25 -13.76
C ARG A 320 29.19 -22.07 -12.50
N ARG A 321 28.01 -21.91 -11.88
CA ARG A 321 27.65 -22.58 -10.64
C ARG A 321 27.16 -24.03 -10.84
N PHE A 322 26.50 -24.28 -11.97
CA PHE A 322 25.89 -25.56 -12.35
C PHE A 322 26.30 -25.91 -13.80
N PRO A 323 27.57 -26.34 -14.02
CA PRO A 323 28.09 -26.57 -15.37
C PRO A 323 27.31 -27.60 -16.17
N GLU A 324 26.78 -28.63 -15.50
CA GLU A 324 26.07 -29.76 -16.10
C GLU A 324 24.55 -29.53 -16.25
N ALA A 325 24.01 -28.44 -15.72
CA ALA A 325 22.58 -28.18 -15.78
C ALA A 325 22.16 -27.69 -17.17
N GLU A 326 21.00 -28.13 -17.63
CA GLU A 326 20.34 -27.57 -18.80
C GLU A 326 19.72 -26.21 -18.42
N ILE A 327 20.10 -25.14 -19.11
CA ILE A 327 19.65 -23.77 -18.81
C ILE A 327 18.70 -23.29 -19.90
N ILE A 328 17.49 -22.93 -19.49
CA ILE A 328 16.48 -22.27 -20.31
C ILE A 328 16.46 -20.80 -19.96
N ALA A 329 16.95 -19.95 -20.87
CA ALA A 329 16.79 -18.50 -20.80
C ALA A 329 15.40 -18.11 -21.33
N LEU A 330 14.54 -17.58 -20.47
CA LEU A 330 13.20 -17.13 -20.83
C LEU A 330 13.10 -15.62 -20.59
N ASP A 331 12.59 -14.86 -21.56
CA ASP A 331 12.30 -13.44 -21.37
C ASP A 331 11.11 -13.02 -22.22
N LEU A 332 10.39 -11.98 -21.78
CA LEU A 332 9.29 -11.41 -22.57
C LEU A 332 9.83 -10.54 -23.74
N ALA A 333 11.01 -9.95 -23.59
CA ALA A 333 11.63 -9.08 -24.58
C ALA A 333 12.54 -9.85 -25.54
N GLU A 334 12.07 -10.09 -26.76
CA GLU A 334 12.87 -10.76 -27.81
C GLU A 334 14.23 -10.10 -28.06
N GLY A 335 14.32 -8.76 -27.97
CA GLY A 335 15.57 -8.03 -28.14
C GLY A 335 16.62 -8.38 -27.06
N MET A 336 16.18 -8.66 -25.83
CA MET A 336 17.07 -9.10 -24.76
C MET A 336 17.60 -10.51 -25.02
N LEU A 337 16.74 -11.44 -25.43
CA LEU A 337 17.15 -12.80 -25.83
C LEU A 337 18.07 -12.79 -27.06
N GLY A 338 17.82 -11.89 -28.02
CA GLY A 338 18.66 -11.71 -29.19
C GLY A 338 20.07 -11.21 -28.83
N TYR A 339 20.17 -10.31 -27.85
CA TYR A 339 21.45 -9.90 -27.28
C TYR A 339 22.12 -11.06 -26.54
N ALA A 340 21.41 -11.73 -25.63
CA ALA A 340 21.94 -12.84 -24.85
C ALA A 340 22.49 -13.95 -25.75
N ARG A 341 21.76 -14.35 -26.80
CA ARG A 341 22.21 -15.37 -27.75
C ARG A 341 23.46 -14.97 -28.53
N ARG A 342 23.67 -13.68 -28.76
CA ARG A 342 24.80 -13.16 -29.55
C ARG A 342 26.04 -12.93 -28.69
N GLU A 343 25.86 -12.29 -27.53
CA GLU A 343 26.96 -11.82 -26.67
C GLU A 343 27.26 -12.76 -25.50
N ARG A 344 26.29 -13.60 -25.09
CA ARG A 344 26.39 -14.56 -23.96
C ARG A 344 25.72 -15.91 -24.28
N PRO A 345 26.19 -16.68 -25.28
CA PRO A 345 25.56 -17.93 -25.72
C PRO A 345 25.79 -19.11 -24.76
N VAL A 346 25.37 -19.00 -23.50
CA VAL A 346 25.64 -19.98 -22.42
C VAL A 346 24.42 -20.81 -22.00
N ALA A 347 23.21 -20.34 -22.34
CA ALA A 347 21.98 -21.10 -22.16
C ALA A 347 21.77 -22.08 -23.33
N ASP A 348 21.15 -23.23 -23.04
CA ASP A 348 20.84 -24.29 -24.02
C ASP A 348 19.60 -23.93 -24.85
N HIS A 349 18.65 -23.21 -24.23
CA HIS A 349 17.41 -22.77 -24.86
C HIS A 349 17.13 -21.29 -24.59
N TYR A 350 16.51 -20.63 -25.57
CA TYR A 350 16.10 -19.22 -25.49
C TYR A 350 14.64 -19.11 -25.93
N ILE A 351 13.75 -18.76 -25.01
CA ILE A 351 12.30 -18.79 -25.21
C ILE A 351 11.71 -17.41 -24.95
N ALA A 352 11.01 -16.86 -25.94
CA ALA A 352 10.24 -15.63 -25.77
C ALA A 352 8.84 -15.96 -25.22
N ALA A 353 8.55 -15.62 -23.96
CA ALA A 353 7.27 -15.93 -23.33
C ALA A 353 6.95 -15.01 -22.14
N ASP A 354 5.69 -15.02 -21.72
CA ASP A 354 5.24 -14.35 -20.50
C ASP A 354 5.45 -15.27 -19.29
N ALA A 355 6.02 -14.74 -18.20
CA ALA A 355 6.18 -15.47 -16.94
C ALA A 355 4.86 -15.92 -16.32
N GLU A 356 3.74 -15.26 -16.66
CA GLU A 356 2.39 -15.64 -16.24
C GLU A 356 1.75 -16.71 -17.16
N GLN A 357 2.44 -17.16 -18.22
CA GLN A 357 1.99 -18.19 -19.19
C GLN A 357 3.21 -18.93 -19.78
N LEU A 358 3.79 -19.85 -19.02
CA LEU A 358 5.03 -20.54 -19.35
C LEU A 358 4.76 -21.68 -20.36
N PRO A 359 5.45 -21.70 -21.52
CA PRO A 359 5.33 -22.75 -22.53
C PRO A 359 6.19 -23.98 -22.17
N LEU A 360 6.17 -24.41 -20.91
CA LEU A 360 6.96 -25.51 -20.37
C LEU A 360 6.03 -26.59 -19.83
N ALA A 361 6.51 -27.84 -19.84
CA ALA A 361 5.76 -28.97 -19.31
C ALA A 361 5.69 -28.93 -17.78
N ASP A 362 4.66 -29.57 -17.22
CA ASP A 362 4.48 -29.71 -15.78
C ASP A 362 5.66 -30.49 -15.16
N GLY A 363 6.08 -30.10 -13.96
CA GLY A 363 7.13 -30.81 -13.20
C GLY A 363 8.47 -30.95 -13.94
N SER A 364 8.80 -30.02 -14.83
CA SER A 364 9.92 -30.14 -15.75
C SER A 364 11.17 -29.36 -15.36
N VAL A 365 11.09 -28.50 -14.33
CA VAL A 365 12.17 -27.57 -13.91
C VAL A 365 12.53 -27.81 -12.44
N ASP A 366 13.82 -27.98 -12.14
CA ASP A 366 14.30 -28.19 -10.76
C ASP A 366 14.58 -26.86 -10.05
N LEU A 367 14.99 -25.83 -10.79
CA LEU A 367 15.25 -24.50 -10.27
C LEU A 367 14.65 -23.42 -11.18
N VAL A 368 13.73 -22.63 -10.65
CA VAL A 368 13.38 -21.34 -11.22
C VAL A 368 14.26 -20.27 -10.58
N PHE A 369 15.01 -19.54 -11.38
CA PHE A 369 15.82 -18.41 -10.96
C PHE A 369 15.32 -17.16 -11.66
N SER A 370 14.92 -16.13 -10.91
CA SER A 370 14.48 -14.86 -11.48
C SER A 370 15.04 -13.68 -10.71
N SER A 371 15.75 -12.79 -11.39
CA SER A 371 16.34 -11.61 -10.74
C SER A 371 15.91 -10.34 -11.45
N MET A 372 15.26 -9.45 -10.69
CA MET A 372 14.85 -8.11 -11.14
C MET A 372 13.95 -8.14 -12.40
N ALA A 373 13.10 -9.15 -12.53
CA ALA A 373 12.15 -9.29 -13.64
C ALA A 373 10.68 -9.37 -13.21
N LEU A 374 10.37 -10.11 -12.14
CA LEU A 374 8.95 -10.40 -11.83
C LEU A 374 8.16 -9.19 -11.34
N GLN A 375 8.79 -8.06 -10.98
CA GLN A 375 8.07 -6.82 -10.66
C GLN A 375 7.20 -6.28 -11.81
N TRP A 376 7.34 -6.84 -13.02
CA TRP A 376 6.50 -6.56 -14.18
C TRP A 376 5.26 -7.48 -14.29
N CYS A 377 5.09 -8.42 -13.37
CA CYS A 377 3.95 -9.32 -13.25
C CYS A 377 3.00 -8.84 -12.14
N TYR A 378 1.72 -8.73 -12.46
CA TYR A 378 0.70 -8.20 -11.56
C TYR A 378 -0.41 -9.21 -11.27
N ARG A 379 -0.51 -10.27 -12.08
CA ARG A 379 -1.40 -11.40 -11.85
C ARG A 379 -0.65 -12.45 -11.06
N LEU A 380 -0.31 -12.12 -9.80
CA LEU A 380 0.47 -13.01 -8.94
C LEU A 380 -0.13 -14.42 -8.82
N PRO A 381 -1.46 -14.63 -8.74
CA PRO A 381 -2.03 -15.98 -8.75
C PRO A 381 -1.70 -16.77 -10.03
N MET A 382 -1.73 -16.12 -11.20
CA MET A 382 -1.33 -16.78 -12.45
C MET A 382 0.18 -17.07 -12.48
N LEU A 383 1.00 -16.10 -12.08
CA LEU A 383 2.45 -16.27 -11.99
C LEU A 383 2.81 -17.47 -11.11
N PHE A 384 2.35 -17.48 -9.87
CA PHE A 384 2.72 -18.53 -8.92
C PHE A 384 2.06 -19.88 -9.24
N GLY A 385 0.88 -19.89 -9.88
CA GLY A 385 0.29 -21.10 -10.45
C GLY A 385 1.18 -21.71 -11.53
N GLU A 386 1.71 -20.90 -12.45
CA GLU A 386 2.66 -21.36 -13.47
C GLU A 386 3.98 -21.83 -12.87
N LEU A 387 4.52 -21.09 -11.89
CA LEU A 387 5.74 -21.50 -11.19
C LEU A 387 5.56 -22.84 -10.49
N GLN A 388 4.47 -23.03 -9.75
CA GLN A 388 4.18 -24.30 -9.11
C GLN A 388 3.99 -25.43 -10.13
N ARG A 389 3.29 -25.16 -11.24
CA ARG A 389 3.02 -26.16 -12.28
C ARG A 389 4.31 -26.69 -12.91
N VAL A 390 5.25 -25.82 -13.25
CA VAL A 390 6.49 -26.22 -13.94
C VAL A 390 7.56 -26.79 -13.00
N LEU A 391 7.49 -26.49 -11.70
CA LEU A 391 8.45 -26.98 -10.71
C LEU A 391 8.31 -28.50 -10.51
N ALA A 392 9.45 -29.19 -10.60
CA ALA A 392 9.58 -30.59 -10.23
C ALA A 392 9.36 -30.80 -8.72
N ASP A 393 9.18 -32.06 -8.32
CA ASP A 393 9.13 -32.41 -6.90
C ASP A 393 10.45 -32.01 -6.23
N HIS A 394 10.38 -31.35 -5.07
CA HIS A 394 11.53 -30.72 -4.39
C HIS A 394 12.24 -29.62 -5.20
N GLY A 395 11.60 -29.10 -6.26
CA GLY A 395 12.09 -27.96 -7.01
C GLY A 395 12.04 -26.68 -6.19
N ARG A 396 12.96 -25.76 -6.51
CA ARG A 396 13.11 -24.48 -5.82
C ARG A 396 12.85 -23.29 -6.74
N CYS A 397 12.34 -22.21 -6.17
CA CYS A 397 12.18 -20.93 -6.84
C CYS A 397 12.89 -19.84 -6.05
N LEU A 398 13.87 -19.21 -6.71
CA LEU A 398 14.66 -18.11 -6.17
C LEU A 398 14.31 -16.85 -6.94
N VAL A 399 13.72 -15.89 -6.23
CA VAL A 399 13.25 -14.65 -6.84
C VAL A 399 13.86 -13.46 -6.13
N ALA A 400 14.42 -12.52 -6.87
CA ALA A 400 14.66 -11.16 -6.40
C ALA A 400 13.76 -10.20 -7.18
N THR A 401 12.94 -9.42 -6.48
CA THR A 401 11.99 -8.46 -7.05
C THR A 401 11.98 -7.16 -6.24
N LEU A 402 11.13 -6.20 -6.62
CA LEU A 402 11.05 -4.88 -6.01
C LEU A 402 9.75 -4.69 -5.22
N GLY A 403 9.85 -4.02 -4.06
CA GLY A 403 8.74 -3.65 -3.19
C GLY A 403 8.34 -2.17 -3.26
N PRO A 404 7.22 -1.78 -2.62
CA PRO A 404 6.64 -0.43 -2.64
C PRO A 404 7.56 0.72 -2.21
N GLY A 405 8.56 0.45 -1.37
CA GLY A 405 9.58 1.40 -0.93
C GLY A 405 10.50 1.85 -2.06
N THR A 406 10.52 1.13 -3.18
CA THR A 406 11.35 1.47 -4.34
C THR A 406 11.01 2.83 -4.94
N LEU A 407 12.04 3.65 -5.15
CA LEU A 407 12.03 5.00 -5.72
C LEU A 407 11.05 5.95 -5.01
N ALA A 408 10.94 5.84 -3.68
CA ALA A 408 10.06 6.68 -2.87
C ALA A 408 10.35 8.17 -3.06
N GLU A 409 11.62 8.56 -3.08
CA GLU A 409 12.04 9.97 -3.25
C GLU A 409 11.59 10.52 -4.61
N LEU A 410 11.69 9.71 -5.67
CA LEU A 410 11.25 10.08 -7.01
C LEU A 410 9.74 10.22 -7.10
N ARG A 411 9.01 9.29 -6.50
CA ARG A 411 7.55 9.32 -6.44
C ARG A 411 7.05 10.55 -5.67
N CYS A 412 7.61 10.81 -4.49
CA CYS A 412 7.27 11.97 -3.66
C CYS A 412 7.62 13.31 -4.33
N SER A 413 8.74 13.36 -5.06
CA SER A 413 9.14 14.56 -5.80
C SER A 413 8.20 14.83 -6.99
N TRP A 414 7.77 13.79 -7.71
CA TRP A 414 6.79 13.93 -8.78
C TRP A 414 5.39 14.35 -8.29
N ALA A 415 4.95 13.84 -7.14
CA ALA A 415 3.66 14.20 -6.56
C ALA A 415 3.54 15.69 -6.19
N GLN A 416 4.68 16.39 -6.01
CA GLN A 416 4.71 17.85 -5.83
C GLN A 416 4.62 18.63 -7.17
N VAL A 417 4.91 17.98 -8.29
CA VAL A 417 4.95 18.60 -9.62
C VAL A 417 3.61 18.45 -10.35
N ASP A 418 3.04 17.24 -10.36
CA ASP A 418 1.73 16.97 -10.91
C ASP A 418 1.10 15.70 -10.31
N GLY A 419 -0.17 15.42 -10.66
CA GLY A 419 -0.91 14.25 -10.19
C GLY A 419 -0.78 13.00 -11.08
N ALA A 420 0.16 12.95 -12.03
CA ALA A 420 0.35 11.78 -12.89
C ALA A 420 1.25 10.72 -12.24
N VAL A 421 1.12 9.47 -12.70
CA VAL A 421 1.95 8.35 -12.22
C VAL A 421 3.28 8.36 -12.98
N HIS A 422 4.36 8.69 -12.26
CA HIS A 422 5.73 8.76 -12.83
C HIS A 422 6.69 7.67 -12.37
N VAL A 423 6.31 6.88 -11.37
CA VAL A 423 7.03 5.69 -10.91
C VAL A 423 6.11 4.48 -11.02
N ASN A 424 6.63 3.33 -11.46
CA ASN A 424 5.84 2.10 -11.51
C ASN A 424 5.37 1.73 -10.10
N ARG A 425 4.18 1.14 -10.03
CA ARG A 425 3.71 0.52 -8.79
C ARG A 425 4.55 -0.74 -8.54
N PHE A 426 4.81 -1.05 -7.28
CA PHE A 426 5.44 -2.30 -6.88
C PHE A 426 4.53 -2.96 -5.86
N LEU A 427 4.34 -4.27 -5.99
CA LEU A 427 3.43 -5.02 -5.11
C LEU A 427 4.11 -5.27 -3.75
N PRO A 428 3.38 -5.13 -2.62
CA PRO A 428 3.92 -5.36 -1.29
C PRO A 428 4.30 -6.82 -1.08
N SER A 429 5.30 -7.07 -0.24
CA SER A 429 5.83 -8.41 0.08
C SER A 429 4.75 -9.42 0.48
N ARG A 430 3.69 -8.98 1.17
CA ARG A 430 2.55 -9.82 1.55
C ARG A 430 1.80 -10.41 0.35
N ASP A 431 1.66 -9.64 -0.73
CA ASP A 431 0.92 -10.09 -1.92
C ASP A 431 1.73 -11.19 -2.63
N TRP A 432 3.06 -11.03 -2.65
CA TRP A 432 4.00 -12.05 -3.15
C TRP A 432 3.94 -13.35 -2.35
N LEU A 433 4.13 -13.27 -1.03
CA LEU A 433 4.14 -14.46 -0.17
C LEU A 433 2.76 -15.12 -0.08
N GLY A 434 1.69 -14.33 -0.02
CA GLY A 434 0.32 -14.83 -0.01
C GLY A 434 -0.05 -15.57 -1.29
N ALA A 435 0.32 -15.03 -2.46
CA ALA A 435 0.07 -15.69 -3.74
C ALA A 435 0.94 -16.96 -3.92
N ALA A 436 2.19 -16.95 -3.48
CA ALA A 436 3.04 -18.14 -3.44
C ALA A 436 2.41 -19.25 -2.58
N SER A 437 2.01 -18.91 -1.35
CA SER A 437 1.38 -19.84 -0.42
C SER A 437 0.04 -20.39 -0.96
N ALA A 438 -0.79 -19.53 -1.54
CA ALA A 438 -2.06 -19.94 -2.16
C ALA A 438 -1.86 -20.90 -3.35
N ALA A 439 -0.74 -20.78 -4.07
CA ALA A 439 -0.36 -21.70 -5.14
C ALA A 439 0.26 -23.02 -4.62
N GLY A 440 0.48 -23.18 -3.31
CA GLY A 440 1.08 -24.37 -2.71
C GLY A 440 2.62 -24.35 -2.67
N LEU A 441 3.24 -23.17 -2.81
CA LEU A 441 4.67 -22.98 -2.59
C LEU A 441 4.92 -22.55 -1.15
N ALA A 442 5.80 -23.27 -0.46
CA ALA A 442 6.25 -22.94 0.90
C ALA A 442 7.60 -22.23 0.83
N GLY A 443 7.93 -21.41 1.83
CA GLY A 443 9.25 -20.77 1.88
C GLY A 443 9.27 -19.47 2.66
N SER A 444 10.29 -18.66 2.40
CA SER A 444 10.53 -17.41 3.10
C SER A 444 10.67 -16.23 2.15
N LEU A 445 10.40 -15.04 2.67
CA LEU A 445 10.65 -13.77 2.00
C LEU A 445 11.46 -12.87 2.94
N GLN A 446 12.57 -12.35 2.43
CA GLN A 446 13.39 -11.35 3.10
C GLN A 446 13.32 -10.02 2.35
N ALA A 447 13.25 -8.91 3.08
CA ALA A 447 13.28 -7.57 2.52
C ALA A 447 14.59 -6.87 2.91
N GLU A 448 15.20 -6.18 1.96
CA GLU A 448 16.40 -5.36 2.15
C GLU A 448 16.17 -3.99 1.50
N GLU A 449 16.54 -2.91 2.20
CA GLU A 449 16.64 -1.59 1.56
C GLU A 449 18.06 -1.35 1.05
N ARG A 450 18.18 -0.92 -0.20
CA ARG A 450 19.45 -0.52 -0.80
C ARG A 450 19.34 0.88 -1.40
N VAL A 451 20.24 1.77 -0.99
CA VAL A 451 20.25 3.18 -1.43
C VAL A 451 21.41 3.42 -2.37
N LEU A 452 21.11 3.91 -3.58
CA LEU A 452 22.10 4.43 -4.51
C LEU A 452 22.10 5.95 -4.46
N HIS A 453 23.24 6.57 -4.77
CA HIS A 453 23.38 8.03 -4.77
C HIS A 453 23.75 8.54 -6.16
N PHE A 454 23.14 9.66 -6.55
CA PHE A 454 23.31 10.29 -7.86
C PHE A 454 23.68 11.76 -7.72
N ASP A 455 24.44 12.31 -8.66
CA ASP A 455 24.79 13.72 -8.64
C ASP A 455 23.55 14.60 -8.88
N THR A 456 22.66 14.14 -9.78
CA THR A 456 21.45 14.88 -10.17
C THR A 456 20.27 13.94 -10.42
N ALA A 457 19.04 14.43 -10.21
CA ALA A 457 17.81 13.68 -10.51
C ALA A 457 17.72 13.28 -12.01
N MET A 458 18.30 14.10 -12.90
CA MET A 458 18.37 13.82 -14.33
C MET A 458 19.30 12.66 -14.66
N GLN A 459 20.37 12.47 -13.89
CA GLN A 459 21.23 11.29 -14.02
C GLN A 459 20.44 10.02 -13.65
N LEU A 460 19.76 10.01 -12.50
CA LEU A 460 18.90 8.89 -12.09
C LEU A 460 17.87 8.54 -13.17
N MET A 461 17.11 9.53 -13.66
CA MET A 461 16.10 9.29 -14.70
C MET A 461 16.71 8.75 -15.99
N ARG A 462 17.90 9.24 -16.37
CA ARG A 462 18.62 8.75 -17.55
C ARG A 462 19.05 7.30 -17.36
N GLU A 463 19.59 6.93 -16.21
CA GLU A 463 19.99 5.54 -15.92
C GLU A 463 18.79 4.59 -15.93
N LEU A 464 17.67 4.96 -15.30
CA LEU A 464 16.41 4.19 -15.39
C LEU A 464 15.93 4.00 -16.83
N LYS A 465 16.10 5.03 -17.68
CA LYS A 465 15.78 4.94 -19.11
C LYS A 465 16.77 4.03 -19.86
N THR A 466 18.07 4.11 -19.57
CA THR A 466 19.12 3.30 -20.20
C THR A 466 18.92 1.81 -19.97
N ILE A 467 18.40 1.42 -18.80
CA ILE A 467 18.06 0.01 -18.50
C ILE A 467 16.66 -0.38 -18.99
N GLY A 468 15.92 0.51 -19.66
CA GLY A 468 14.56 0.24 -20.14
C GLY A 468 13.47 0.28 -19.05
N ALA A 469 13.82 0.56 -17.79
CA ALA A 469 12.93 0.56 -16.63
C ALA A 469 12.25 1.93 -16.36
N HIS A 470 12.12 2.78 -17.38
CA HIS A 470 11.33 4.00 -17.27
C HIS A 470 9.83 3.66 -17.17
N ASN A 471 9.03 4.62 -16.73
CA ASN A 471 7.60 4.43 -16.57
C ASN A 471 6.90 4.21 -17.93
N VAL A 472 6.17 3.10 -18.05
CA VAL A 472 5.40 2.69 -19.23
C VAL A 472 3.91 2.53 -18.94
N ASN A 473 3.43 3.05 -17.81
CA ASN A 473 2.03 3.00 -17.40
C ASN A 473 1.13 3.71 -18.41
N ARG A 474 -0.07 3.18 -18.63
CA ARG A 474 -1.07 3.81 -19.51
C ARG A 474 -1.53 5.18 -18.98
N ALA A 475 -1.46 5.36 -17.66
CA ALA A 475 -1.77 6.60 -16.95
C ALA A 475 -0.62 7.62 -16.92
N ALA A 476 0.59 7.27 -17.41
CA ALA A 476 1.64 8.25 -17.66
C ALA A 476 1.15 9.15 -18.81
N GLY A 477 0.86 10.42 -18.52
CA GLY A 477 0.23 11.34 -19.47
C GLY A 477 0.90 11.31 -20.85
N ARG A 478 0.09 11.41 -21.92
CA ARG A 478 0.60 11.43 -23.30
C ARG A 478 1.26 12.78 -23.59
N GLY A 479 2.60 12.84 -23.56
CA GLY A 479 3.35 14.03 -23.98
C GLY A 479 4.82 14.03 -23.53
N LEU A 480 5.65 14.86 -24.16
CA LEU A 480 7.00 15.13 -23.68
C LEU A 480 6.93 15.88 -22.34
N THR A 481 7.68 15.45 -21.34
CA THR A 481 7.83 16.20 -20.09
C THR A 481 8.41 17.57 -20.39
N GLY A 482 7.62 18.63 -20.17
CA GLY A 482 8.06 20.00 -20.43
C GLY A 482 9.26 20.41 -19.57
N ARG A 483 10.13 21.28 -20.09
CA ARG A 483 11.31 21.80 -19.38
C ARG A 483 10.99 22.36 -17.99
N ALA A 484 9.84 23.03 -17.84
CA ALA A 484 9.37 23.55 -16.56
C ALA A 484 9.12 22.43 -15.52
N ARG A 485 8.51 21.31 -15.93
CA ARG A 485 8.26 20.17 -15.04
C ARG A 485 9.55 19.47 -14.63
N LEU A 486 10.50 19.31 -15.56
CA LEU A 486 11.81 18.73 -15.23
C LEU A 486 12.58 19.61 -14.23
N ARG A 487 12.48 20.93 -14.35
CA ARG A 487 13.06 21.86 -13.38
C ARG A 487 12.37 21.76 -12.02
N ALA A 488 11.04 21.74 -11.99
CA ALA A 488 10.29 21.58 -10.75
C ALA A 488 10.59 20.23 -10.06
N LEU A 489 10.73 19.15 -10.83
CA LEU A 489 11.18 17.86 -10.31
C LEU A 489 12.58 17.97 -9.70
N ALA A 490 13.54 18.58 -10.41
CA ALA A 490 14.89 18.73 -9.90
C ALA A 490 14.91 19.51 -8.59
N GLU A 491 14.17 20.62 -8.51
CA GLU A 491 14.05 21.44 -7.30
C GLU A 491 13.35 20.69 -6.14
N ALA A 492 12.32 19.89 -6.43
CA ALA A 492 11.66 19.06 -5.43
C ALA A 492 12.56 17.92 -4.93
N TYR A 493 13.31 17.28 -5.85
CA TYR A 493 14.19 16.15 -5.53
C TYR A 493 15.43 16.59 -4.77
N GLU A 494 15.94 17.80 -5.04
CA GLU A 494 17.14 18.34 -4.40
C GLU A 494 17.02 18.40 -2.86
N ARG A 495 15.79 18.47 -2.34
CA ARG A 495 15.49 18.44 -0.90
C ARG A 495 15.91 17.14 -0.20
N TRP A 496 16.10 16.06 -0.96
CA TRP A 496 16.56 14.77 -0.45
C TRP A 496 18.09 14.65 -0.40
N ARG A 497 18.85 15.66 -0.85
CA ARG A 497 20.31 15.56 -0.96
C ARG A 497 20.98 15.24 0.38
N THR A 498 21.86 14.24 0.34
CA THR A 498 22.78 13.88 1.43
C THR A 498 24.22 14.24 1.02
N PRO A 499 25.19 14.17 1.94
CA PRO A 499 26.62 14.33 1.59
C PRO A 499 27.11 13.33 0.53
N ALA A 500 26.46 12.18 0.39
CA ALA A 500 26.81 11.17 -0.62
C ALA A 500 26.15 11.41 -1.99
N GLY A 501 25.17 12.33 -2.09
CA GLY A 501 24.44 12.64 -3.32
C GLY A 501 22.92 12.63 -3.13
N LEU A 502 22.16 12.60 -4.22
CA LEU A 502 20.71 12.41 -4.20
C LEU A 502 20.39 10.91 -4.05
N PRO A 503 19.67 10.51 -2.99
CA PRO A 503 19.36 9.11 -2.73
C PRO A 503 18.27 8.61 -3.69
N ALA A 504 18.40 7.35 -4.11
CA ALA A 504 17.34 6.56 -4.70
C ALA A 504 17.26 5.23 -3.97
N SER A 505 16.18 5.05 -3.20
CA SER A 505 15.99 3.85 -2.40
C SER A 505 15.35 2.72 -3.21
N TYR A 506 15.82 1.49 -3.01
CA TYR A 506 15.28 0.28 -3.62
C TYR A 506 14.92 -0.70 -2.51
N GLU A 507 13.64 -1.06 -2.41
CA GLU A 507 13.20 -2.14 -1.53
C GLU A 507 13.28 -3.44 -2.32
N LEU A 508 14.26 -4.27 -1.98
CA LEU A 508 14.54 -5.55 -2.61
C LEU A 508 13.83 -6.65 -1.82
N LEU A 509 13.05 -7.48 -2.51
CA LEU A 509 12.39 -8.64 -1.94
C LEU A 509 13.04 -9.90 -2.48
N TYR A 510 13.58 -10.73 -1.59
CA TYR A 510 14.20 -12.01 -1.89
C TYR A 510 13.28 -13.13 -1.43
N LEU A 511 12.80 -13.95 -2.36
CA LEU A 511 12.00 -15.12 -2.07
C LEU A 511 12.83 -16.39 -2.31
N ASP A 512 12.74 -17.30 -1.36
CA ASP A 512 13.26 -18.65 -1.45
C ASP A 512 12.10 -19.60 -1.16
N LEU A 513 11.61 -20.24 -2.22
CA LEU A 513 10.40 -21.05 -2.20
C LEU A 513 10.69 -22.47 -2.69
N GLU A 514 9.91 -23.42 -2.20
CA GLU A 514 9.93 -24.82 -2.58
C GLU A 514 8.50 -25.33 -2.82
N ALA A 515 8.37 -26.36 -3.65
CA ALA A 515 7.10 -27.08 -3.80
C ALA A 515 6.72 -27.73 -2.46
N GLY A 516 5.58 -27.35 -1.88
CA GLY A 516 5.16 -27.86 -0.57
C GLY A 516 4.89 -29.38 -0.59
N GLU A 517 5.24 -30.06 0.50
CA GLU A 517 4.87 -31.47 0.70
C GLU A 517 3.35 -31.61 0.86
N GLY A 518 2.66 -31.97 -0.22
CA GLY A 518 1.33 -32.58 -0.17
C GLY A 518 0.11 -31.64 -0.15
N LEU A 519 -0.32 -31.22 -1.34
CA LEU A 519 -1.75 -31.02 -1.66
C LEU A 519 -2.03 -31.64 -3.06
N ASN A 520 -2.39 -32.93 -3.06
CA ASN A 520 -3.00 -33.72 -4.14
C ASN A 520 -2.63 -33.38 -5.60
N LYS A 521 -1.62 -34.09 -6.15
CA LYS A 521 -1.50 -34.39 -7.59
C LYS A 521 -2.44 -35.54 -8.03
N THR A 522 -3.61 -35.69 -7.41
CA THR A 522 -4.58 -36.75 -7.75
C THR A 522 -5.91 -36.16 -8.25
N GLY A 523 -6.12 -36.24 -9.58
CA GLY A 523 -7.45 -36.45 -10.13
C GLY A 523 -8.08 -35.34 -10.98
N ALA A 524 -7.52 -35.06 -12.16
CA ALA A 524 -8.29 -34.61 -13.32
C ALA A 524 -8.11 -35.58 -14.49
N GLY A 525 -8.26 -36.88 -14.21
CA GLY A 525 -8.51 -37.88 -15.24
C GLY A 525 -9.98 -37.82 -15.64
N CYS A 526 -10.31 -36.97 -16.61
CA CYS A 526 -11.57 -37.09 -17.35
C CYS A 526 -11.51 -38.37 -18.19
N THR A 527 -11.96 -39.49 -17.64
CA THR A 527 -12.33 -40.67 -18.43
C THR A 527 -13.64 -40.36 -19.16
N ALA A 528 -13.52 -39.88 -20.39
CA ALA A 528 -14.63 -39.91 -21.34
C ALA A 528 -14.93 -41.38 -21.66
N GLY A 529 -15.99 -41.90 -21.03
CA GLY A 529 -16.53 -43.22 -21.33
C GLY A 529 -17.00 -43.28 -22.78
N ALA A 530 -16.32 -44.09 -23.57
CA ALA A 530 -16.81 -44.56 -24.86
C ALA A 530 -18.13 -45.33 -24.64
N ARG A 531 -19.23 -44.79 -25.18
CA ARG A 531 -20.39 -45.58 -25.59
C ARG A 531 -20.41 -45.57 -27.11
N GLY A 532 -19.93 -46.66 -27.71
CA GLY A 532 -20.27 -46.98 -29.08
C GLY A 532 -21.64 -47.64 -29.11
N VAL A 533 -22.56 -47.12 -29.93
CA VAL A 533 -23.65 -47.85 -30.58
C VAL A 533 -23.96 -47.14 -31.91
N ILE A 534 -23.65 -47.87 -33.00
CA ILE A 534 -23.87 -47.64 -34.45
C ILE A 534 -22.96 -46.61 -35.12
#